data_AF-A0A7V8ZNP9-F1
#
_entry.id   AF-A0A7V8ZNP9-F1
#
_cell.length_a   1.000
_cell.length_b   1.000
_cell.length_c   1.000
_cell.angle_alpha   90.00
_cell.angle_beta   90.00
_cell.angle_gamma   90.00
#
_symmetry.space_group_name_H-M   'P 1'
#
loop_
_entity.id
_entity.type
_entity.pdbx_description
1 polymer ?
#
loop_
_entity_poly.entity_id
_entity_poly.type
_entity_poly.pdbx_seq_one_letter_code
_entity_poly.pdbx_strand_id
1 'polypeptide(L)' 'MSLVAYAVMAHGGFLGLGEKLIPIPWNRLRRTADGEVFVIDVDEKTLDKIAGFDKDNWPSKEAANGFWQKP' A
#
# COMPACT_ATOMS: atom_id res chain seq x y z
N MET A 1 17.33 -15.24 -4.85
CA MET A 1 17.22 -14.13 -3.87
C MET A 1 15.84 -13.52 -4.06
N SER A 2 14.91 -13.74 -3.14
CA SER A 2 13.53 -13.26 -3.26
C SER A 2 13.44 -11.87 -2.66
N LEU A 3 13.13 -10.86 -3.47
CA LEU A 3 12.86 -9.50 -3.00
C LEU A 3 11.37 -9.39 -2.67
N VAL A 4 11.03 -8.74 -1.55
CA VAL A 4 9.64 -8.36 -1.27
C VAL A 4 9.16 -7.43 -2.39
N ALA A 5 8.03 -7.75 -3.03
CA ALA A 5 7.49 -6.95 -4.12
C ALA A 5 6.88 -5.64 -3.60
N TYR A 6 6.00 -5.75 -2.61
CA TYR A 6 5.30 -4.65 -1.94
C TYR A 6 4.71 -5.12 -0.61
N ALA A 7 4.37 -4.19 0.29
CA ALA A 7 3.49 -4.46 1.43
C ALA A 7 2.04 -4.12 1.07
N VAL A 8 1.06 -4.58 1.85
CA VAL A 8 -0.36 -4.20 1.66
C VAL A 8 -0.85 -3.48 2.90
N MET A 9 -1.47 -2.32 2.69
CA MET A 9 -2.10 -1.52 3.74
C MET A 9 -3.62 -1.55 3.52
N ALA A 10 -4.35 -2.00 4.53
CA ALA A 10 -5.79 -1.78 4.60
C ALA A 10 -6.06 -0.33 5.04
N HIS A 11 -6.92 0.39 4.31
CA HIS A 11 -7.24 1.80 4.59
C HIS A 11 -8.76 2.01 4.54
N GLY A 12 -9.28 2.75 5.53
CA GLY A 12 -10.71 3.01 5.69
C GLY A 12 -11.51 1.80 6.21
N GLY A 13 -12.82 1.98 6.34
CA GLY A 13 -13.73 0.95 6.86
C GLY A 13 -13.73 0.85 8.39
N PHE A 14 -14.42 -0.16 8.91
CA PHE A 14 -14.46 -0.50 10.33
C PHE A 14 -14.37 -2.02 10.51
N LEU A 15 -13.38 -2.49 11.28
CA LEU A 15 -13.19 -3.92 11.60
C LEU A 15 -13.17 -4.86 10.37
N GLY A 16 -12.46 -4.51 9.30
CA GLY A 16 -12.35 -5.33 8.09
C GLY A 16 -13.54 -5.24 7.12
N LEU A 17 -14.56 -4.43 7.45
CA LEU A 17 -15.70 -4.16 6.57
C LEU A 17 -15.50 -2.83 5.84
N GLY A 18 -15.55 -2.89 4.51
CA GLY A 18 -15.43 -1.70 3.65
C GLY A 18 -14.03 -1.09 3.58
N GLU A 19 -13.01 -1.79 4.07
CA GLU A 19 -11.62 -1.40 3.86
C GLU A 19 -11.21 -1.65 2.40
N LYS A 20 -10.34 -0.80 1.88
CA LYS A 20 -9.66 -1.05 0.60
C LYS A 20 -8.22 -1.44 0.84
N LEU A 21 -7.72 -2.35 0.02
CA LEU A 21 -6.34 -2.79 0.07
C LEU A 21 -5.51 -1.92 -0.88
N ILE A 22 -4.41 -1.37 -0.38
CA ILE A 22 -3.50 -0.53 -1.15
C ILE A 22 -2.10 -1.19 -1.16
N PRO A 23 -1.54 -1.51 -2.34
CA PRO A 23 -0.23 -2.14 -2.41
C PRO A 23 0.86 -1.07 -2.30
N ILE A 24 1.75 -1.11 -1.30
CA ILE A 24 2.83 -0.14 -1.09
C ILE A 24 4.15 -0.68 -1.66
N PRO A 25 4.68 -0.13 -2.75
CA PRO A 25 5.98 -0.52 -3.29
C PRO A 25 7.10 -0.43 -2.26
N TRP A 26 8.01 -1.39 -2.28
CA TRP A 26 9.08 -1.49 -1.27
C TRP A 26 9.93 -0.21 -1.17
N ASN A 27 10.16 0.47 -2.29
CA ASN A 27 10.92 1.73 -2.35
C ASN A 27 10.20 2.95 -1.73
N ARG A 28 8.91 2.84 -1.38
CA ARG A 28 8.16 3.90 -0.68
C ARG A 28 8.12 3.69 0.83
N LEU A 29 8.45 2.50 1.31
CA LEU A 29 8.48 2.16 2.73
C LEU A 29 9.82 2.61 3.34
N ARG A 30 9.75 3.40 4.41
CA ARG A 30 10.89 3.67 5.29
C ARG A 30 10.66 2.95 6.60
N ARG A 31 11.61 2.14 7.02
CA ARG A 31 11.57 1.51 8.35
C ARG A 31 12.04 2.53 9.39
N THR A 32 11.37 2.61 10.53
CA THR A 32 11.81 3.44 11.66
C THR A 32 13.08 2.89 12.31
N ALA A 33 13.75 3.73 13.11
CA ALA A 33 15.03 3.37 13.75
C ALA A 33 14.90 2.22 14.77
N ASP A 34 13.76 2.14 15.46
CA ASP A 34 13.39 1.01 16.35
C ASP A 34 12.97 -0.24 15.57
N GLY A 35 12.69 -0.11 14.27
CA GLY A 35 12.39 -1.21 13.38
C GLY A 35 10.99 -1.80 13.51
N GLU A 36 10.11 -1.19 14.31
CA GLU A 36 8.78 -1.73 14.63
C GLU A 36 7.70 -1.30 13.63
N VAL A 37 7.88 -0.15 12.97
CA VAL A 37 6.89 0.37 12.02
C VAL A 37 7.52 0.77 10.68
N PHE A 38 6.67 0.75 9.65
CA PHE A 38 6.99 1.33 8.36
C PHE A 38 6.24 2.65 8.19
N VAL A 39 6.94 3.65 7.65
CA VAL A 39 6.42 4.97 7.36
C VAL A 39 6.43 5.19 5.86
N ILE A 40 5.35 5.77 5.35
CA ILE A 40 5.23 6.26 3.98
C ILE A 40 5.02 7.77 4.00
N ASP A 41 5.59 8.46 3.02
CA ASP A 41 5.40 9.90 2.83
C ASP A 41 4.26 10.12 1.82
N VAL A 42 3.07 10.42 2.34
CA VAL A 42 1.83 10.59 1.56
C VAL A 42 0.82 11.41 2.36
N ASP A 43 0.06 12.27 1.67
CA ASP A 43 -1.10 12.94 2.25
C ASP A 43 -2.25 11.95 2.46
N GLU A 44 -2.94 12.05 3.60
CA GLU A 44 -4.11 11.20 3.90
C GLU A 44 -5.19 11.25 2.79
N LYS A 45 -5.43 12.44 2.23
CA LYS A 45 -6.37 12.63 1.10
C LYS A 45 -5.99 11.84 -0.16
N THR A 46 -4.72 11.51 -0.34
CA THR A 46 -4.29 10.64 -1.44
C THR A 46 -4.70 9.20 -1.17
N LEU A 47 -4.56 8.73 0.08
CA LEU A 47 -5.01 7.40 0.48
C LEU A 47 -6.51 7.22 0.24
N ASP A 48 -7.31 8.25 0.50
CA ASP A 48 -8.76 8.23 0.25
C ASP A 48 -9.13 8.13 -1.24
N LYS A 49 -8.29 8.64 -2.14
CA LYS A 49 -8.55 8.65 -3.59
C LYS A 49 -8.06 7.40 -4.33
N ILE A 50 -7.07 6.69 -3.80
CA ILE A 50 -6.59 5.45 -4.42
C ILE A 50 -7.71 4.41 -4.38
N ALA A 51 -8.04 3.77 -5.50
CA ALA A 51 -9.15 2.82 -5.58
C ALA A 51 -8.92 1.55 -4.74
N GLY A 52 -7.66 1.10 -4.63
CA GLY A 52 -7.32 -0.18 -4.01
C GLY A 52 -7.59 -1.39 -4.91
N PHE A 53 -7.34 -2.60 -4.41
CA PHE A 53 -7.54 -3.85 -5.14
C PHE A 53 -8.32 -4.88 -4.32
N ASP A 54 -8.84 -5.90 -5.00
CA ASP A 54 -9.57 -7.01 -4.38
C ASP A 54 -8.59 -8.05 -3.79
N LYS A 55 -8.87 -8.53 -2.58
CA LYS A 55 -8.05 -9.54 -1.89
C LYS A 55 -7.90 -10.86 -2.66
N ASP A 56 -8.80 -11.15 -3.60
CA ASP A 56 -8.78 -12.34 -4.45
C ASP A 56 -8.07 -12.09 -5.80
N ASN A 57 -7.66 -10.84 -6.07
CA ASN A 57 -6.96 -10.43 -7.30
C ASN A 57 -5.78 -9.48 -7.02
N TRP A 58 -4.66 -10.05 -6.56
CA TRP A 58 -3.46 -9.30 -6.21
C TRP A 58 -2.74 -8.75 -7.44
N PRO A 59 -2.28 -7.48 -7.41
CA PRO A 59 -1.55 -6.88 -8.53
C PRO A 59 -0.16 -7.49 -8.69
N SER A 60 0.37 -7.53 -9.91
CA SER A 60 1.79 -7.77 -10.12
C SER A 60 2.64 -6.67 -9.48
N LYS A 61 3.94 -6.89 -9.35
CA LYS A 61 4.88 -5.86 -8.85
C LYS A 61 4.83 -4.58 -9.70
N GLU A 62 4.71 -4.73 -11.01
CA GLU A 62 4.60 -3.62 -11.97
C GLU A 62 3.27 -2.89 -11.80
N ALA A 63 2.16 -3.63 -11.68
CA ALA A 63 0.85 -3.05 -11.44
C ALA A 63 0.79 -2.31 -10.10
N ALA A 64 1.40 -2.85 -9.04
CA ALA A 64 1.48 -2.21 -7.72
C ALA A 64 2.18 -0.84 -7.77
N ASN A 65 3.23 -0.69 -8.59
CA ASN A 65 3.86 0.62 -8.81
C ASN A 65 2.90 1.61 -9.50
N GLY A 66 1.99 1.11 -10.34
CA GLY A 66 0.96 1.89 -11.02
C GLY A 66 -0.05 2.57 -10.08
N PHE A 67 -0.35 1.97 -8.92
CA PHE A 67 -1.26 2.56 -7.92
C PHE A 67 -0.75 3.91 -7.36
N TRP A 68 0.56 4.14 -7.47
CA TRP A 68 1.26 5.28 -6.90
C TRP A 68 1.80 6.24 -7.95
N GLN A 69 1.50 5.98 -9.21
CA GLN A 69 1.60 6.99 -10.24
C GLN A 69 0.47 7.98 -9.93
N LYS A 70 0.84 9.21 -9.51
CA LYS A 70 -0.12 10.34 -9.51
C LYS A 70 -0.77 10.42 -10.90
N PRO A 71 -1.87 11.16 -11.11
CA PRO A 71 -1.97 11.84 -12.40
C PRO A 71 -0.66 12.58 -12.72
#